data_AF-A0A6P7WXS8-F1
#
_entry.id   AF-A0A6P7WXS8-F1
#
_cell.length_a   1.000
_cell.length_b   1.000
_cell.length_c   1.000
_cell.angle_alpha   90.00
_cell.angle_beta   90.00
_cell.angle_gamma   90.00
#
_symmetry.space_group_name_H-M   'P 1'
#
loop_
_entity.id
_entity.type
_entity.pdbx_description
1 polymer ?
#
loop_
_entity_poly.entity_id
_entity_poly.type
_entity_poly.pdbx_seq_one_letter_code
_entity_poly.pdbx_strand_id
1 'polypeptide(L)'
;MLTRLYNIKKACGDPKAKPSYLIDKNLESAVKFIVRKFPAVETRNNNQQLAQLQKEKPEILKNLALYYFTFVDVMEFKDHVCELLNTIDVCQVFFDITVNFDLTKNYLDLIITYATLMIMLSRIEERKAIIGLYNYAHEMTHGASDREYPRLGQMIVDYENPLKKMMEEFVPHSKSLSDALISLQMVYPRRNLSADQWRNAQLLSLISAPSTMLNPAQSDTMPCEYLSLDAMEKWIIFGFILCHGILNSDATALSLWKLALQSSSCLSLFRDEVFHIHKAVEDLFVNIRGYNKRINDIRECKEAAVSHA
;
A
#
# COMPACT_ATOMS: atom_id res chain seq x y z
N MET A 1 -2.72 -3.07 11.34
CA MET A 1 -1.36 -3.41 10.86
C MET A 1 -0.50 -2.21 10.50
N LEU A 2 -0.98 -1.25 9.68
CA LEU A 2 -0.21 -0.05 9.28
C LEU A 2 0.47 0.69 10.44
N THR A 3 -0.22 0.93 11.56
CA THR A 3 0.36 1.60 12.74
C THR A 3 1.57 0.86 13.32
N ARG A 4 1.51 -0.47 13.43
CA ARG A 4 2.62 -1.27 13.97
C ARG A 4 3.81 -1.22 13.01
N LEU A 5 3.54 -1.38 11.71
CA LEU A 5 4.57 -1.37 10.67
C LEU A 5 5.25 -0.01 10.54
N TYR A 6 4.48 1.07 10.67
CA TYR A 6 5.00 2.43 10.75
C TYR A 6 5.99 2.60 11.91
N ASN A 7 5.62 2.14 13.11
CA ASN A 7 6.51 2.24 14.27
C ASN A 7 7.79 1.41 14.09
N ILE A 8 7.69 0.21 13.51
CA ILE A 8 8.88 -0.61 13.17
C ILE A 8 9.76 0.13 12.19
N LYS A 9 9.20 0.70 11.12
CA LYS A 9 9.96 1.48 10.13
C LYS A 9 10.70 2.65 10.78
N LYS A 10 10.01 3.44 11.62
CA LYS A 10 10.63 4.57 12.31
C LYS A 10 11.75 4.13 13.26
N ALA A 11 11.51 3.09 14.05
CA ALA A 11 12.53 2.55 14.96
C ALA A 11 13.75 1.98 14.21
N CYS A 12 13.55 1.25 13.12
CA CYS A 12 14.64 0.68 12.33
C CYS A 12 15.42 1.74 11.52
N GLY A 13 14.77 2.85 11.17
CA GLY A 13 15.38 3.97 10.46
C GLY A 13 16.17 4.94 11.35
N ASP A 14 15.94 4.93 12.67
CA ASP A 14 16.72 5.71 13.63
C ASP A 14 17.85 4.84 14.24
N PRO A 15 19.13 5.16 13.99
CA PRO A 15 20.26 4.44 14.57
C PRO A 15 20.25 4.33 16.10
N LYS A 16 19.53 5.22 16.81
CA LYS A 16 19.40 5.18 18.27
C LYS A 16 18.30 4.24 18.77
N ALA A 17 17.29 3.95 17.96
CA ALA A 17 16.15 3.10 18.31
C ALA A 17 16.20 1.72 17.63
N LYS A 18 17.06 1.56 16.62
CA LYS A 18 17.25 0.31 15.89
C LYS A 18 17.72 -0.81 16.82
N PRO A 19 17.24 -2.07 16.64
CA PRO A 19 17.72 -3.21 17.41
C PRO A 19 19.24 -3.31 17.41
N SER A 20 19.84 -3.46 18.58
CA SER A 20 21.31 -3.45 18.77
C SER A 20 22.03 -4.47 17.89
N TYR A 21 21.41 -5.63 17.63
CA TYR A 21 21.94 -6.69 16.77
C TYR A 21 22.20 -6.26 15.32
N LEU A 22 21.53 -5.21 14.85
CA LEU A 22 21.71 -4.64 13.51
C LEU A 22 22.76 -3.52 13.45
N ILE A 23 23.36 -3.19 14.60
CA ILE A 23 24.39 -2.16 14.75
C ILE A 23 25.71 -2.79 15.21
N ASP A 24 25.65 -3.87 16.00
CA ASP A 24 26.82 -4.53 16.56
C ASP A 24 27.75 -5.07 15.45
N LYS A 25 28.99 -4.58 15.45
CA LYS A 25 30.05 -5.00 14.53
C LYS A 25 30.39 -6.48 14.64
N ASN A 26 30.19 -7.10 15.82
CA ASN A 26 30.45 -8.52 16.01
C ASN A 26 29.39 -9.40 15.30
N LEU A 27 28.17 -8.88 15.13
CA LEU A 27 27.06 -9.58 14.46
C LEU A 27 26.90 -9.21 12.99
N GLU A 28 27.54 -8.13 12.53
CA GLU A 28 27.44 -7.64 11.15
C GLU A 28 27.74 -8.73 10.10
N SER A 29 28.75 -9.57 10.35
CA SER A 29 29.10 -10.69 9.45
C SER A 29 28.00 -11.76 9.37
N ALA A 30 27.36 -12.07 10.51
CA ALA A 30 26.23 -13.00 10.58
C ALA A 30 25.01 -12.42 9.85
N VAL A 31 24.69 -11.14 10.08
CA VAL A 31 23.57 -10.45 9.44
C VAL A 31 23.73 -10.44 7.91
N LYS A 32 24.93 -10.08 7.41
CA LYS A 32 25.23 -10.11 5.97
C LYS A 32 25.07 -11.52 5.38
N PHE A 33 25.51 -12.56 6.10
CA PHE A 33 25.33 -13.95 5.67
C PHE A 33 23.84 -14.30 5.56
N ILE A 34 23.06 -14.01 6.59
CA ILE A 34 21.63 -14.31 6.68
C ILE A 34 20.86 -13.58 5.57
N VAL A 35 21.06 -12.27 5.40
CA VAL A 35 20.37 -11.47 4.38
C VAL A 35 20.69 -11.97 2.97
N ARG A 36 21.95 -12.34 2.71
CA ARG A 36 22.37 -12.87 1.40
C ARG A 36 21.72 -14.22 1.07
N LYS A 37 21.46 -15.04 2.08
CA LYS A 37 20.84 -16.37 1.92
C LYS A 37 19.32 -16.34 1.99
N PHE A 38 18.73 -15.25 2.47
CA PHE A 38 17.28 -15.11 2.64
C PHE A 38 16.53 -15.41 1.33
N PRO A 39 15.48 -16.26 1.35
CA PRO A 39 14.82 -16.84 2.53
C PRO A 39 15.39 -18.21 2.96
N ALA A 40 16.40 -18.75 2.27
CA ALA A 40 16.99 -20.04 2.60
C ALA A 40 17.72 -20.00 3.96
N VAL A 41 17.66 -21.13 4.69
CA VAL A 41 18.23 -21.29 6.03
C VAL A 41 19.34 -22.33 5.99
N GLU A 42 20.54 -21.93 6.41
CA GLU A 42 21.73 -22.79 6.41
C GLU A 42 22.45 -22.72 7.78
N THR A 43 22.15 -23.69 8.65
CA THR A 43 22.71 -23.80 10.01
C THR A 43 23.69 -24.96 10.19
N ARG A 44 23.67 -25.96 9.29
CA ARG A 44 24.33 -27.27 9.48
C ARG A 44 25.83 -27.30 9.21
N ASN A 45 26.37 -26.29 8.52
CA ASN A 45 27.81 -26.15 8.36
C ASN A 45 28.32 -25.29 9.51
N ASN A 46 29.35 -25.76 10.22
CA ASN A 46 30.01 -25.12 11.35
C ASN A 46 30.58 -23.75 10.93
N ASN A 47 29.70 -22.76 10.78
CA ASN A 47 30.00 -21.52 10.12
C ASN A 47 30.49 -20.54 11.19
N GLN A 48 31.79 -20.24 11.18
CA GLN A 48 32.42 -19.28 12.11
C GLN A 48 31.68 -17.93 12.12
N GLN A 49 30.98 -17.60 11.03
CA GLN A 49 30.13 -16.41 10.88
C GLN A 49 28.96 -16.35 11.86
N LEU A 50 28.47 -17.48 12.38
CA LEU A 50 27.32 -17.56 13.28
C LEU A 50 27.71 -17.77 14.75
N ALA A 51 29.01 -17.77 15.06
CA ALA A 51 29.52 -18.08 16.40
C ALA A 51 29.03 -17.10 17.48
N GLN A 52 28.94 -15.80 17.17
CA GLN A 52 28.43 -14.80 18.10
C GLN A 52 26.90 -14.92 18.27
N LEU A 53 26.16 -15.18 17.19
CA LEU A 53 24.71 -15.38 17.21
C LEU A 53 24.34 -16.56 18.13
N GLN A 54 25.12 -17.65 18.10
CA GLN A 54 24.90 -18.83 18.95
C GLN A 54 24.92 -18.49 20.46
N LYS A 55 25.74 -17.51 20.87
CA LYS A 55 25.84 -17.06 22.27
C LYS A 55 24.66 -16.17 22.68
N GLU A 56 24.16 -15.36 21.74
CA GLU A 56 23.13 -14.36 21.99
C GLU A 56 21.70 -14.81 21.60
N LYS A 57 21.55 -16.04 21.11
CA LYS A 57 20.25 -16.59 20.65
C LYS A 57 19.06 -16.41 21.61
N PRO A 58 19.14 -16.57 22.96
CA PRO A 58 17.97 -16.37 23.80
C PRO A 58 17.52 -14.90 23.82
N GLU A 59 18.46 -13.96 23.80
CA GLU A 59 18.15 -12.52 23.79
C GLU A 59 17.63 -12.08 22.43
N ILE A 60 18.17 -12.61 21.33
CA ILE A 60 17.67 -12.35 19.98
C ILE A 60 16.20 -12.79 19.86
N LEU A 61 15.87 -14.01 20.31
CA LEU A 61 14.50 -14.52 20.30
C LEU A 61 13.56 -13.60 21.08
N LYS A 62 13.95 -13.23 22.31
CA LYS A 62 13.15 -12.37 23.18
C LYS A 62 12.92 -10.98 22.58
N ASN A 63 13.96 -10.34 22.06
CA ASN A 63 13.92 -8.94 21.67
C ASN A 63 13.40 -8.74 20.24
N LEU A 64 13.57 -9.71 19.33
CA LEU A 64 13.04 -9.63 17.96
C LEU A 64 11.65 -10.24 17.80
N ALA A 65 11.13 -11.00 18.78
CA ALA A 65 9.80 -11.61 18.73
C ALA A 65 8.71 -10.59 18.35
N LEU A 66 8.71 -9.41 18.97
CA LEU A 66 7.70 -8.38 18.70
C LEU A 66 7.64 -7.98 17.22
N TYR A 67 8.81 -7.82 16.59
CA TYR A 67 8.88 -7.43 15.19
C TYR A 67 8.57 -8.61 14.28
N TYR A 68 9.12 -9.79 14.57
CA TYR A 68 8.87 -11.02 13.83
C TYR A 68 7.37 -11.32 13.74
N PHE A 69 6.67 -11.41 14.89
CA PHE A 69 5.25 -11.71 14.90
C PHE A 69 4.39 -10.59 14.32
N THR A 70 4.86 -9.33 14.31
CA THR A 70 4.17 -8.27 13.56
C THR A 70 4.24 -8.52 12.04
N PHE A 71 5.34 -9.08 11.52
CA PHE A 71 5.41 -9.46 10.11
C PHE A 71 4.56 -10.69 9.80
N VAL A 72 4.45 -11.63 10.74
CA VAL A 72 3.50 -12.75 10.65
C VAL A 72 2.06 -12.23 10.58
N ASP A 73 1.66 -11.31 11.45
CA ASP A 73 0.31 -10.71 11.42
C ASP A 73 0.02 -10.00 10.09
N VAL A 74 1.03 -9.38 9.46
CA VAL A 74 0.89 -8.77 8.13
C VAL A 74 0.66 -9.82 7.05
N MET A 75 1.35 -10.95 7.12
CA MET A 75 1.14 -12.08 6.22
C MET A 75 -0.26 -12.68 6.39
N GLU A 76 -0.70 -12.93 7.62
CA GLU A 76 -2.03 -13.45 7.88
C GLU A 76 -3.11 -12.47 7.43
N PHE A 77 -2.95 -11.16 7.69
CA PHE A 77 -3.84 -10.13 7.16
C PHE A 77 -3.94 -10.20 5.63
N LYS A 78 -2.80 -10.35 4.94
CA LYS A 78 -2.75 -10.51 3.48
C LYS A 78 -3.59 -11.70 3.02
N ASP A 79 -3.45 -12.84 3.68
CA ASP A 79 -4.16 -14.08 3.31
C ASP A 79 -5.68 -13.89 3.42
N HIS A 80 -6.16 -13.30 4.51
CA HIS A 80 -7.58 -13.00 4.71
C HIS A 80 -8.12 -12.01 3.67
N VAL A 81 -7.32 -11.00 3.31
CA VAL A 81 -7.69 -10.04 2.25
C VAL A 81 -7.82 -10.77 0.91
N CYS A 82 -6.83 -11.57 0.51
CA CYS A 82 -6.88 -12.31 -0.74
C CYS A 82 -8.09 -13.26 -0.80
N GLU A 83 -8.39 -13.97 0.30
CA GLU A 83 -9.57 -14.84 0.39
C GLU A 83 -10.89 -14.06 0.19
N LEU A 84 -11.03 -12.91 0.86
CA LEU A 84 -12.20 -12.06 0.74
C LEU A 84 -12.35 -11.49 -0.68
N LEU A 85 -11.27 -11.01 -1.29
CA LEU A 85 -11.29 -10.50 -2.67
C LEU A 85 -11.71 -11.60 -3.67
N ASN A 86 -11.20 -12.82 -3.50
CA ASN A 86 -11.63 -13.96 -4.32
C ASN A 86 -13.13 -14.25 -4.15
N THR A 87 -13.65 -14.17 -2.93
CA THR A 87 -15.07 -14.38 -2.67
C THR A 87 -15.93 -13.30 -3.33
N ILE A 88 -15.51 -12.03 -3.26
CA ILE A 88 -16.18 -10.91 -3.92
C ILE A 88 -16.25 -11.12 -5.44
N ASP A 89 -15.17 -11.59 -6.05
CA ASP A 89 -15.16 -11.88 -7.49
C ASP A 89 -16.11 -13.01 -7.87
N VAL A 90 -16.14 -14.09 -7.09
CA VAL A 90 -17.08 -15.21 -7.29
C VAL A 90 -18.53 -14.74 -7.14
N CYS A 91 -18.80 -13.84 -6.19
CA CYS A 91 -20.12 -13.26 -5.97
C CYS A 91 -20.54 -12.26 -7.05
N GLN A 92 -19.62 -11.82 -7.93
CA GLN A 92 -19.88 -10.80 -8.96
C GLN A 92 -20.60 -9.57 -8.40
N VAL A 93 -20.09 -9.08 -7.26
CA VAL A 93 -20.71 -7.99 -6.50
C VAL A 93 -20.82 -6.74 -7.36
N PHE A 94 -22.02 -6.13 -7.38
CA PHE A 94 -22.24 -4.82 -7.97
C PHE A 94 -21.69 -3.73 -7.04
N PHE A 95 -20.86 -2.83 -7.57
CA PHE A 95 -20.29 -1.70 -6.83
C PHE A 95 -20.68 -0.37 -7.46
N ASP A 96 -21.26 0.52 -6.66
CA ASP A 96 -21.54 1.90 -7.01
C ASP A 96 -21.51 2.78 -5.75
N ILE A 97 -20.57 3.71 -5.70
CA ILE A 97 -20.38 4.60 -4.55
C ILE A 97 -21.62 5.45 -4.23
N THR A 98 -22.49 5.68 -5.21
CA THR A 98 -23.73 6.46 -5.07
C THR A 98 -24.93 5.64 -4.61
N VAL A 99 -24.82 4.30 -4.64
CA VAL A 99 -25.92 3.38 -4.29
C VAL A 99 -25.58 2.58 -3.04
N ASN A 100 -24.55 1.73 -3.09
CA ASN A 100 -24.11 0.90 -1.98
C ASN A 100 -22.81 1.46 -1.39
N PHE A 101 -22.91 2.70 -0.92
CA PHE A 101 -21.79 3.51 -0.42
C PHE A 101 -20.88 2.75 0.53
N ASP A 102 -21.43 2.15 1.59
CA ASP A 102 -20.63 1.45 2.60
C ASP A 102 -19.88 0.25 2.03
N LEU A 103 -20.53 -0.52 1.16
CA LEU A 103 -19.93 -1.69 0.53
C LEU A 103 -18.77 -1.27 -0.39
N THR A 104 -19.02 -0.31 -1.28
CA THR A 104 -18.02 0.21 -2.22
C THR A 104 -16.86 0.88 -1.50
N LYS A 105 -17.15 1.71 -0.48
CA LYS A 105 -16.14 2.37 0.34
C LYS A 105 -15.26 1.37 1.09
N ASN A 106 -15.85 0.40 1.79
CA ASN A 106 -15.07 -0.57 2.57
C ASN A 106 -14.21 -1.47 1.67
N TYR A 107 -14.72 -1.82 0.48
CA TYR A 107 -13.96 -2.57 -0.51
C TYR A 107 -12.74 -1.79 -1.01
N LEU A 108 -12.91 -0.53 -1.43
CA LEU A 108 -11.80 0.33 -1.87
C LEU A 108 -10.81 0.61 -0.72
N ASP A 109 -11.32 0.89 0.49
CA ASP A 109 -10.48 1.12 1.68
C ASP A 109 -9.62 -0.10 2.02
N LEU A 110 -10.18 -1.31 1.91
CA LEU A 110 -9.43 -2.55 2.18
C LEU A 110 -8.31 -2.74 1.18
N ILE A 111 -8.59 -2.56 -0.12
CA ILE A 111 -7.59 -2.70 -1.19
C ILE A 111 -6.48 -1.67 -1.03
N ILE A 112 -6.81 -0.41 -0.74
CA ILE A 112 -5.79 0.63 -0.54
C ILE A 112 -5.02 0.42 0.77
N THR A 113 -5.68 -0.05 1.83
CA THR A 113 -4.99 -0.45 3.07
C THR A 113 -3.99 -1.56 2.80
N TYR A 114 -4.38 -2.56 2.01
CA TYR A 114 -3.49 -3.65 1.59
C TYR A 114 -2.31 -3.13 0.76
N ALA A 115 -2.57 -2.34 -0.29
CA ALA A 115 -1.51 -1.79 -1.14
C ALA A 115 -0.52 -0.93 -0.36
N THR A 116 -1.02 0.01 0.45
CA THR A 116 -0.18 0.88 1.27
C THR A 116 0.58 0.11 2.34
N LEU A 117 0.02 -0.97 2.90
CA LEU A 117 0.69 -1.85 3.85
C LEU A 117 1.89 -2.57 3.21
N MET A 118 1.72 -3.11 2.00
CA MET A 118 2.81 -3.80 1.29
C MET A 118 3.90 -2.83 0.83
N ILE A 119 3.53 -1.61 0.41
CA ILE A 119 4.51 -0.55 0.11
C ILE A 119 5.25 -0.11 1.38
N MET A 120 4.56 0.00 2.52
CA MET A 120 5.20 0.31 3.80
C MET A 120 6.16 -0.79 4.24
N LEU A 121 5.80 -2.07 4.01
CA LEU A 121 6.66 -3.22 4.29
C LEU A 121 7.95 -3.18 3.47
N SER A 122 7.86 -2.88 2.18
CA SER A 122 9.03 -2.85 1.29
C SER A 122 10.03 -1.74 1.67
N ARG A 123 9.58 -0.70 2.37
CA ARG A 123 10.41 0.39 2.89
C ARG A 123 11.13 0.08 4.21
N ILE A 124 10.89 -1.09 4.82
CA ILE A 124 11.67 -1.56 5.97
C ILE A 124 12.86 -2.33 5.43
N GLU A 125 13.99 -1.66 5.18
CA GLU A 125 15.19 -2.26 4.57
C GLU A 125 15.70 -3.46 5.35
N GLU A 126 15.66 -3.39 6.68
CA GLU A 126 16.17 -4.40 7.61
C GLU A 126 15.23 -5.58 7.83
N ARG A 127 14.07 -5.65 7.14
CA ARG A 127 13.07 -6.71 7.36
C ARG A 127 13.63 -8.12 7.19
N LYS A 128 14.49 -8.35 6.17
CA LYS A 128 15.14 -9.64 5.91
C LYS A 128 16.10 -10.00 7.06
N ALA A 129 16.83 -9.02 7.59
CA ALA A 129 17.74 -9.22 8.71
C ALA A 129 16.99 -9.58 10.00
N ILE A 130 15.93 -8.85 10.33
CA ILE A 130 15.11 -9.09 11.53
C ILE A 130 14.47 -10.48 11.49
N ILE A 131 13.82 -10.82 10.38
CA ILE A 131 13.12 -12.10 10.20
C ILE A 131 14.13 -13.26 10.22
N GLY A 132 15.24 -13.10 9.50
CA GLY A 132 16.30 -14.10 9.47
C GLY A 132 16.99 -14.31 10.81
N LEU A 133 17.39 -13.25 11.53
CA LEU A 133 18.01 -13.36 12.85
C LEU A 133 17.12 -14.13 13.84
N TYR A 134 15.83 -13.78 13.88
CA TYR A 134 14.88 -14.48 14.73
C TYR A 134 14.81 -15.98 14.38
N ASN A 135 14.66 -16.31 13.10
CA ASN A 135 14.53 -17.71 12.68
C ASN A 135 15.82 -18.53 12.89
N TYR A 136 17.00 -17.96 12.61
CA TYR A 136 18.28 -18.63 12.87
C TYR A 136 18.45 -18.90 14.38
N ALA A 137 18.11 -17.93 15.24
CA ALA A 137 18.14 -18.12 16.69
C ALA A 137 17.11 -19.17 17.16
N HIS A 138 15.94 -19.21 16.52
CA HIS A 138 14.89 -20.20 16.78
C HIS A 138 15.37 -21.61 16.44
N GLU A 139 15.94 -21.81 15.26
CA GLU A 139 16.46 -23.10 14.81
C GLU A 139 17.63 -23.60 15.67
N MET A 140 18.54 -22.71 16.06
CA MET A 140 19.64 -23.04 16.98
C MET A 140 19.21 -23.38 18.41
N THR A 141 17.95 -23.06 18.76
CA THR A 141 17.38 -23.32 20.09
C THR A 141 16.48 -24.54 20.08
N HIS A 142 15.63 -24.69 19.06
CA HIS A 142 14.59 -25.72 18.99
C HIS A 142 14.89 -26.83 17.97
N GLY A 143 15.97 -26.73 17.20
CA GLY A 143 16.39 -27.71 16.19
C GLY A 143 15.64 -27.61 14.85
N ALA A 144 14.70 -26.67 14.72
CA ALA A 144 13.94 -26.41 13.49
C ALA A 144 13.58 -24.92 13.36
N SER A 145 13.44 -24.46 12.11
CA SER A 145 12.90 -23.13 11.80
C SER A 145 11.51 -22.92 12.41
N ASP A 146 11.15 -21.67 12.65
CA ASP A 146 9.81 -21.29 13.10
C ASP A 146 8.74 -21.71 12.08
N ARG A 147 7.55 -22.07 12.57
CA ARG A 147 6.46 -22.61 11.75
C ARG A 147 6.06 -21.68 10.60
N GLU A 148 6.04 -20.37 10.85
CA GLU A 148 5.56 -19.37 9.88
C GLU A 148 6.68 -18.87 8.96
N TYR A 149 7.95 -19.11 9.31
CA TYR A 149 9.10 -18.59 8.57
C TYR A 149 9.10 -18.95 7.08
N PRO A 150 8.80 -20.19 6.64
CA PRO A 150 8.84 -20.51 5.21
C PRO A 150 7.88 -19.66 4.38
N ARG A 151 6.64 -19.46 4.88
CA ARG A 151 5.62 -18.64 4.21
C ARG A 151 5.96 -17.16 4.30
N LEU A 152 6.40 -16.71 5.47
CA LEU A 152 6.77 -15.31 5.70
C LEU A 152 7.97 -14.91 4.83
N GLY A 153 9.00 -15.74 4.78
CA GLY A 153 10.17 -15.54 3.94
C GLY A 153 9.81 -15.45 2.46
N GLN A 154 8.91 -16.32 2.00
CA GLN A 154 8.41 -16.27 0.63
C GLN A 154 7.65 -14.97 0.33
N MET A 155 6.74 -14.54 1.21
CA MET A 155 6.03 -13.27 1.06
C MET A 155 6.99 -12.07 0.95
N ILE A 156 8.05 -12.03 1.77
CA ILE A 156 9.01 -10.92 1.75
C ILE A 156 9.77 -10.82 0.42
N VAL A 157 10.02 -11.96 -0.24
CA VAL A 157 10.66 -12.01 -1.57
C VAL A 157 9.66 -11.66 -2.67
N ASP A 158 8.48 -12.26 -2.64
CA ASP A 158 7.45 -12.07 -3.67
C ASP A 158 7.02 -10.60 -3.79
N TYR A 159 6.92 -9.89 -2.66
CA TYR A 159 6.54 -8.47 -2.60
C TYR A 159 7.74 -7.53 -2.40
N GLU A 160 8.95 -7.94 -2.83
CA GLU A 160 10.11 -7.04 -2.84
C GLU A 160 9.87 -5.80 -3.72
N ASN A 161 9.16 -5.99 -4.84
CA ASN A 161 8.49 -4.91 -5.58
C ASN A 161 6.97 -5.05 -5.44
N PRO A 162 6.35 -4.42 -4.42
CA PRO A 162 4.98 -4.71 -4.02
C PRO A 162 3.97 -4.35 -5.10
N LEU A 163 4.08 -3.17 -5.72
CA LEU A 163 3.13 -2.75 -6.75
C LEU A 163 3.19 -3.65 -7.98
N LYS A 164 4.39 -4.04 -8.43
CA LYS A 164 4.53 -4.99 -9.54
C LYS A 164 3.85 -6.32 -9.24
N LYS A 165 4.10 -6.90 -8.07
CA LYS A 165 3.49 -8.17 -7.66
C LYS A 165 1.97 -8.05 -7.54
N MET A 166 1.48 -6.95 -6.97
CA MET A 166 0.06 -6.71 -6.81
C MET A 166 -0.66 -6.47 -8.15
N MET A 167 -0.02 -5.83 -9.14
CA MET A 167 -0.60 -5.70 -10.48
C MET A 167 -0.88 -7.07 -11.12
N GLU A 168 0.01 -8.05 -10.92
CA GLU A 168 -0.20 -9.43 -11.38
C GLU A 168 -1.29 -10.15 -10.57
N GLU A 169 -1.35 -9.93 -9.25
CA GLU A 169 -2.35 -10.51 -8.35
C GLU A 169 -3.76 -9.97 -8.58
N PHE A 170 -3.90 -8.70 -8.99
CA PHE A 170 -5.19 -8.03 -9.17
C PHE A 170 -5.81 -8.20 -10.57
N VAL A 171 -5.19 -9.00 -11.44
CA VAL A 171 -5.77 -9.38 -12.74
C VAL A 171 -7.18 -9.99 -12.59
N PRO A 172 -7.43 -11.03 -11.76
CA PRO A 172 -8.79 -11.56 -11.55
C PRO A 172 -9.75 -10.52 -10.94
N HIS A 173 -9.25 -9.66 -10.06
CA HIS A 173 -10.02 -8.61 -9.36
C HIS A 173 -10.34 -7.40 -10.24
N SER A 174 -9.84 -7.35 -11.48
CA SER A 174 -9.86 -6.13 -12.29
C SER A 174 -11.27 -5.65 -12.62
N LYS A 175 -12.24 -6.57 -12.80
CA LYS A 175 -13.63 -6.21 -13.13
C LYS A 175 -14.34 -5.52 -11.97
N SER A 176 -14.35 -6.17 -10.80
CA SER A 176 -14.99 -5.66 -9.58
C SER A 176 -14.36 -4.34 -9.13
N LEU A 177 -13.02 -4.26 -9.18
CA LEU A 177 -12.27 -3.04 -8.88
C LEU A 177 -12.55 -1.91 -9.88
N SER A 178 -12.56 -2.18 -11.18
CA SER A 178 -12.85 -1.14 -12.17
C SER A 178 -14.25 -0.57 -12.03
N ASP A 179 -15.26 -1.42 -11.76
CA ASP A 179 -16.65 -0.96 -11.58
C ASP A 179 -16.75 0.01 -10.38
N ALA A 180 -16.18 -0.39 -9.24
CA ALA A 180 -16.13 0.43 -8.04
C ALA A 180 -15.45 1.78 -8.30
N LEU A 181 -14.30 1.79 -8.98
CA LEU A 181 -13.54 3.02 -9.28
C LEU A 181 -14.26 3.92 -10.29
N ILE A 182 -14.85 3.34 -11.34
CA ILE A 182 -15.56 4.12 -12.36
C ILE A 182 -16.80 4.80 -11.76
N SER A 183 -17.46 4.20 -10.76
CA SER A 183 -18.57 4.86 -10.05
C SER A 183 -18.16 6.20 -9.39
N LEU A 184 -16.87 6.38 -9.06
CA LEU A 184 -16.34 7.63 -8.52
C LEU A 184 -16.41 8.79 -9.54
N GLN A 185 -16.60 8.52 -10.84
CA GLN A 185 -16.83 9.54 -11.86
C GLN A 185 -18.02 10.46 -11.52
N MET A 186 -19.02 9.95 -10.79
CA MET A 186 -20.20 10.73 -10.37
C MET A 186 -19.92 11.66 -9.17
N VAL A 187 -18.76 11.53 -8.52
CA VAL A 187 -18.44 12.22 -7.26
C VAL A 187 -17.13 13.00 -7.36
N TYR A 188 -16.01 12.34 -7.70
CA TYR A 188 -14.67 12.92 -7.60
C TYR A 188 -14.50 14.17 -8.48
N PRO A 189 -14.89 14.19 -9.77
CA PRO A 189 -14.71 15.38 -10.61
C PRO A 189 -15.48 16.60 -10.11
N ARG A 190 -16.71 16.42 -9.61
CA ARG A 190 -17.53 17.53 -9.09
C ARG A 190 -17.12 17.98 -7.68
N ARG A 191 -16.37 17.15 -6.95
CA ARG A 191 -15.78 17.50 -5.65
C ARG A 191 -14.39 18.12 -5.79
N ASN A 192 -13.66 17.81 -6.87
CA ASN A 192 -12.34 18.31 -7.18
C ASN A 192 -12.39 19.53 -8.12
N LEU A 193 -13.04 20.60 -7.67
CA LEU A 193 -13.22 21.84 -8.44
C LEU A 193 -12.29 22.95 -7.95
N SER A 194 -12.01 23.90 -8.84
CA SER A 194 -11.24 25.10 -8.52
C SER A 194 -12.01 26.07 -7.61
N ALA A 195 -11.27 26.97 -6.95
CA ALA A 195 -11.85 28.02 -6.12
C ALA A 195 -12.78 28.97 -6.90
N ASP A 196 -12.52 29.21 -8.19
CA ASP A 196 -13.40 30.01 -9.06
C ASP A 196 -14.74 29.33 -9.28
N GLN A 197 -14.73 28.02 -9.52
CA GLN A 197 -15.96 27.24 -9.66
C GLN A 197 -16.75 27.19 -8.35
N TRP A 198 -16.08 27.10 -7.20
CA TRP A 198 -16.73 27.19 -5.89
C TRP A 198 -17.39 28.56 -5.65
N ARG A 199 -16.73 29.65 -6.06
CA ARG A 199 -17.31 31.00 -6.01
C ARG A 199 -18.54 31.12 -6.90
N ASN A 200 -18.46 30.62 -8.13
CA ASN A 200 -19.58 30.64 -9.08
C ASN A 200 -20.79 29.85 -8.56
N ALA A 201 -20.56 28.73 -7.87
CA ALA A 201 -21.60 27.93 -7.25
C ALA A 201 -22.07 28.45 -5.88
N GLN A 202 -21.42 29.50 -5.34
CA GLN A 202 -21.62 30.01 -3.98
C GLN A 202 -21.59 28.87 -2.94
N LEU A 203 -20.62 27.94 -3.09
CA LEU A 203 -20.51 26.73 -2.31
C LEU A 203 -20.49 27.04 -0.80
N LEU A 204 -21.32 26.35 -0.02
CA LEU A 204 -21.56 26.54 1.43
C LEU A 204 -22.22 27.87 1.83
N SER A 205 -22.66 28.70 0.89
CA SER A 205 -23.40 29.91 1.24
C SER A 205 -24.80 29.58 1.75
N LEU A 206 -25.11 30.02 2.97
CA LEU A 206 -26.46 29.93 3.55
C LEU A 206 -27.36 31.12 3.16
N ILE A 207 -26.77 32.15 2.57
CA ILE A 207 -27.42 33.45 2.30
C ILE A 207 -27.51 33.77 0.81
N SER A 208 -27.02 32.89 -0.06
CA SER A 208 -27.17 33.01 -1.52
C SER A 208 -28.64 32.99 -1.93
N ALA A 209 -29.44 32.16 -1.25
CA ALA A 209 -30.88 32.07 -1.41
C ALA A 209 -31.57 32.12 -0.02
N PRO A 210 -31.81 33.32 0.55
CA PRO A 210 -32.38 33.44 1.91
C PRO A 210 -33.75 32.75 2.09
N SER A 211 -34.53 32.61 1.01
CA SER A 211 -35.83 31.92 1.02
C SER A 211 -35.72 30.40 1.28
N THR A 212 -34.55 29.79 1.06
CA THR A 212 -34.31 28.36 1.27
C THR A 212 -33.63 28.06 2.60
N MET A 213 -33.41 29.04 3.48
CA MET A 213 -32.70 28.84 4.76
C MET A 213 -33.36 27.82 5.70
N LEU A 214 -34.68 27.66 5.61
CA LEU A 214 -35.42 26.67 6.39
C LEU A 214 -35.43 25.27 5.75
N ASN A 215 -35.00 25.15 4.50
CA ASN A 215 -34.97 23.87 3.79
C ASN A 215 -33.74 23.07 4.22
N PRO A 216 -33.88 21.76 4.47
CA PRO A 216 -32.72 20.93 4.76
C PRO A 216 -31.80 20.85 3.52
N ALA A 217 -30.50 21.05 3.74
CA ALA A 217 -29.50 20.75 2.72
C ALA A 217 -29.39 19.22 2.57
N GLN A 218 -29.84 18.70 1.44
CA GLN A 218 -29.91 17.27 1.16
C GLN A 218 -29.48 16.95 -0.27
N SER A 219 -28.99 15.74 -0.47
CA SER A 219 -28.70 15.13 -1.77
C SER A 219 -28.98 13.63 -1.68
N ASP A 220 -29.21 12.97 -2.82
CA ASP A 220 -29.40 11.51 -2.84
C ASP A 220 -28.10 10.75 -2.49
N THR A 221 -26.96 11.45 -2.49
CA THR A 221 -25.63 10.92 -2.18
C THR A 221 -25.01 11.61 -0.96
N MET A 222 -25.78 11.83 0.11
CA MET A 222 -25.32 12.49 1.35
C MET A 222 -23.89 12.11 1.80
N PRO A 223 -23.53 10.80 1.93
CA PRO A 223 -22.20 10.43 2.41
C PRO A 223 -21.07 10.80 1.42
N CYS A 224 -21.39 10.94 0.13
CA CYS A 224 -20.45 11.37 -0.89
C CYS A 224 -20.14 12.88 -0.82
N GLU A 225 -20.99 13.70 -0.21
CA GLU A 225 -20.79 15.15 -0.14
C GLU A 225 -19.64 15.54 0.81
N TYR A 226 -19.38 14.73 1.83
CA TYR A 226 -18.32 14.95 2.81
C TYR A 226 -17.26 13.84 2.85
N LEU A 227 -17.35 12.87 1.93
CA LEU A 227 -16.27 11.89 1.73
C LEU A 227 -14.95 12.63 1.42
N SER A 228 -13.87 12.19 2.07
CA SER A 228 -12.55 12.81 1.96
C SER A 228 -12.02 12.72 0.52
N LEU A 229 -11.62 13.87 -0.03
CA LEU A 229 -11.04 13.94 -1.36
C LEU A 229 -9.69 13.21 -1.44
N ASP A 230 -8.89 13.28 -0.38
CA ASP A 230 -7.61 12.56 -0.24
C ASP A 230 -7.81 11.03 -0.27
N ALA A 231 -8.88 10.53 0.35
CA ALA A 231 -9.20 9.11 0.31
C ALA A 231 -9.57 8.67 -1.11
N MET A 232 -10.44 9.44 -1.79
CA MET A 232 -10.85 9.15 -3.17
C MET A 232 -9.66 9.21 -4.14
N GLU A 233 -8.77 10.19 -3.98
CA GLU A 233 -7.57 10.32 -4.79
C GLU A 233 -6.65 9.10 -4.64
N LYS A 234 -6.44 8.62 -3.41
CA LYS A 234 -5.70 7.38 -3.15
C LYS A 234 -6.37 6.16 -3.77
N TRP A 235 -7.71 6.05 -3.68
CA TRP A 235 -8.45 4.97 -4.33
C TRP A 235 -8.24 4.99 -5.85
N ILE A 236 -8.38 6.15 -6.48
CA ILE A 236 -8.24 6.32 -7.95
C ILE A 236 -6.80 6.00 -8.38
N ILE A 237 -5.79 6.59 -7.73
CA ILE A 237 -4.40 6.42 -8.15
C ILE A 237 -3.93 4.98 -7.99
N PHE A 238 -4.05 4.40 -6.79
CA PHE A 238 -3.61 3.02 -6.57
C PHE A 238 -4.53 2.00 -7.25
N GLY A 239 -5.84 2.20 -7.19
CA GLY A 239 -6.81 1.28 -7.78
C GLY A 239 -6.61 1.07 -9.28
N PHE A 240 -6.45 2.15 -10.06
CA PHE A 240 -6.19 2.01 -11.49
C PHE A 240 -4.78 1.54 -11.82
N ILE A 241 -3.80 1.66 -10.92
CA ILE A 241 -2.51 0.96 -11.09
C ILE A 241 -2.73 -0.55 -10.95
N LEU A 242 -3.52 -0.99 -9.97
CA LEU A 242 -3.79 -2.40 -9.72
C LEU A 242 -4.59 -3.06 -10.85
N CYS A 243 -5.59 -2.38 -11.42
CA CYS A 243 -6.34 -2.86 -12.58
C CYS A 243 -5.92 -2.16 -13.90
N HIS A 244 -4.62 -1.93 -14.08
CA HIS A 244 -4.05 -1.10 -15.16
C HIS A 244 -4.50 -1.42 -16.59
N GLY A 245 -4.98 -2.64 -16.87
CA GLY A 245 -5.57 -3.00 -18.16
C GLY A 245 -6.69 -2.04 -18.60
N ILE A 246 -7.51 -1.59 -17.64
CA ILE A 246 -8.67 -0.72 -17.91
C ILE A 246 -8.25 0.66 -18.45
N LEU A 247 -7.05 1.14 -18.10
CA LEU A 247 -6.52 2.42 -18.56
C LEU A 247 -6.29 2.48 -20.08
N ASN A 248 -6.20 1.33 -20.75
CA ASN A 248 -6.05 1.25 -22.20
C ASN A 248 -7.38 1.04 -22.93
N SER A 249 -8.40 0.50 -22.26
CA SER A 249 -9.68 0.16 -22.88
C SER A 249 -10.82 1.13 -22.55
N ASP A 250 -10.73 1.85 -21.43
CA ASP A 250 -11.80 2.74 -20.95
C ASP A 250 -11.30 4.18 -20.81
N ALA A 251 -11.92 5.09 -21.56
CA ALA A 251 -11.57 6.51 -21.56
C ALA A 251 -12.00 7.22 -20.26
N THR A 252 -13.06 6.77 -19.60
CA THR A 252 -13.53 7.30 -18.32
C THR A 252 -12.54 6.96 -17.21
N ALA A 253 -12.07 5.71 -17.17
CA ALA A 253 -11.04 5.30 -16.23
C ALA A 253 -9.75 6.13 -16.40
N LEU A 254 -9.33 6.31 -17.66
CA LEU A 254 -8.13 7.10 -17.96
C LEU A 254 -8.29 8.58 -17.58
N SER A 255 -9.41 9.21 -17.90
CA SER A 255 -9.63 10.63 -17.58
C SER A 255 -9.69 10.86 -16.08
N LEU A 256 -10.36 9.97 -15.34
CA LEU A 256 -10.45 10.02 -13.90
C LEU A 256 -9.08 9.84 -13.25
N TRP A 257 -8.28 8.90 -13.75
CA TRP A 257 -6.91 8.69 -13.30
C TRP A 257 -6.01 9.90 -13.57
N LYS A 258 -6.05 10.47 -14.79
CA LYS A 258 -5.29 11.68 -15.14
C LYS A 258 -5.67 12.87 -14.26
N LEU A 259 -6.96 13.06 -13.97
CA LEU A 259 -7.42 14.13 -13.08
C LEU A 259 -6.81 14.00 -11.67
N ALA A 260 -6.78 12.79 -11.13
CA ALA A 260 -6.12 12.54 -9.85
C ALA A 260 -4.60 12.76 -9.92
N LEU A 261 -3.94 12.30 -11.00
CA LEU A 261 -2.50 12.55 -11.20
C LEU A 261 -2.13 14.03 -11.31
N GLN A 262 -3.06 14.88 -11.75
CA GLN A 262 -2.84 16.33 -11.86
C GLN A 262 -3.06 17.06 -10.52
N SER A 263 -3.70 16.41 -9.55
CA SER A 263 -4.13 17.05 -8.29
C SER A 263 -3.07 16.99 -7.19
N SER A 264 -2.18 16.00 -7.23
CA SER A 264 -1.14 15.82 -6.21
C SER A 264 0.19 15.34 -6.79
N SER A 265 1.30 15.75 -6.16
CA SER A 265 2.66 15.24 -6.46
C SER A 265 3.05 14.02 -5.62
N CYS A 266 2.44 13.87 -4.44
CA CYS A 266 2.64 12.71 -3.56
C CYS A 266 1.38 12.40 -2.75
N LEU A 267 1.22 11.14 -2.35
CA LEU A 267 0.13 10.69 -1.47
C LEU A 267 0.65 10.30 -0.10
N SER A 268 -0.16 10.44 0.95
CA SER A 268 0.15 9.82 2.24
C SER A 268 -0.08 8.31 2.16
N LEU A 269 0.98 7.51 2.35
CA LEU A 269 0.83 6.07 2.60
C LEU A 269 0.20 5.89 3.98
N PHE A 270 0.86 6.43 5.01
CA PHE A 270 0.38 6.44 6.37
C PHE A 270 1.11 7.52 7.17
N ARG A 271 0.35 8.46 7.76
CA ARG A 271 0.89 9.62 8.49
C ARG A 271 1.84 10.44 7.59
N ASP A 272 3.10 10.62 8.01
CA ASP A 272 4.15 11.38 7.32
C ASP A 272 4.91 10.56 6.27
N GLU A 273 4.62 9.27 6.11
CA GLU A 273 5.23 8.47 5.04
C GLU A 273 4.51 8.74 3.72
N VAL A 274 5.22 9.34 2.77
CA VAL A 274 4.66 9.77 1.47
C VAL A 274 5.07 8.86 0.32
N PHE A 275 4.24 8.78 -0.72
CA PHE A 275 4.47 8.08 -1.97
C PHE A 275 4.51 9.08 -3.12
N HIS A 276 5.67 9.22 -3.78
CA HIS A 276 5.83 10.08 -4.95
C HIS A 276 5.20 9.40 -6.18
N ILE A 277 4.07 9.92 -6.62
CA ILE A 277 3.17 9.22 -7.54
C ILE A 277 3.85 9.01 -8.89
N HIS A 278 4.14 10.09 -9.62
CA HIS A 278 4.51 10.01 -11.03
C HIS A 278 5.79 9.21 -11.26
N LYS A 279 6.80 9.39 -10.39
CA LYS A 279 8.07 8.67 -10.51
C LYS A 279 7.88 7.16 -10.33
N ALA A 280 7.18 6.75 -9.28
CA ALA A 280 6.95 5.34 -9.00
C ALA A 280 6.10 4.67 -10.09
N VAL A 281 5.06 5.34 -10.58
CA VAL A 281 4.20 4.82 -11.65
C VAL A 281 4.93 4.73 -12.99
N GLU A 282 5.74 5.74 -13.32
CA GLU A 282 6.58 5.72 -14.53
C GLU A 282 7.54 4.53 -14.50
N ASP A 283 8.26 4.32 -13.39
CA ASP A 283 9.20 3.20 -13.23
C ASP A 283 8.51 1.84 -13.35
N LEU A 284 7.25 1.72 -12.92
CA LEU A 284 6.45 0.51 -13.13
C LEU A 284 6.08 0.32 -14.60
N PHE A 285 5.54 1.36 -15.25
CA PHE A 285 4.92 1.25 -16.57
C PHE A 285 5.94 1.16 -17.71
N VAL A 286 7.16 1.70 -17.54
CA VAL A 286 8.28 1.51 -18.48
C VAL A 286 8.60 0.02 -18.70
N ASN A 287 8.37 -0.80 -17.68
CA ASN A 287 8.65 -2.24 -17.74
C ASN A 287 7.49 -3.08 -18.32
N ILE A 288 6.39 -2.45 -18.74
CA ILE A 288 5.19 -3.14 -19.24
C ILE A 288 4.96 -2.81 -20.71
N ARG A 289 5.00 -3.85 -21.56
CA ARG A 289 4.72 -3.72 -22.99
C ARG A 289 3.28 -3.21 -23.20
N GLY A 290 3.12 -2.24 -24.09
CA GLY A 290 1.82 -1.63 -24.43
C GLY A 290 1.46 -0.37 -23.64
N TYR A 291 2.29 0.08 -22.70
CA TYR A 291 2.01 1.24 -21.83
C TYR A 291 2.78 2.51 -22.20
N ASN A 292 3.47 2.54 -23.35
CA ASN A 292 4.25 3.71 -23.79
C ASN A 292 3.43 5.00 -23.86
N LYS A 293 2.16 4.93 -24.28
CA LYS A 293 1.26 6.09 -24.28
C LYS A 293 0.99 6.60 -22.85
N ARG A 294 0.84 5.69 -21.89
CA ARG A 294 0.58 6.03 -20.48
C ARG A 294 1.77 6.70 -19.82
N ILE A 295 2.99 6.38 -20.24
CA ILE A 295 4.20 7.08 -19.77
C ILE A 295 4.13 8.56 -20.13
N ASN A 296 3.68 8.91 -21.34
CA ASN A 296 3.49 10.29 -21.74
C ASN A 296 2.40 10.98 -20.92
N ASP A 297 1.27 10.30 -20.68
CA ASP A 297 0.19 10.81 -19.82
C ASP A 297 0.72 11.13 -18.40
N ILE A 298 1.53 10.25 -17.82
CA ILE A 298 2.11 10.44 -16.48
C ILE A 298 3.02 11.68 -16.44
N ARG A 299 3.87 11.87 -17.47
CA ARG A 299 4.79 13.01 -17.55
C ARG A 299 4.04 14.34 -17.71
N GLU A 300 3.03 14.37 -18.58
CA GLU A 300 2.15 15.53 -18.75
C GLU A 300 1.44 15.88 -17.43
N CYS A 301 0.86 14.89 -16.75
CA CYS A 301 0.19 15.11 -15.47
C CYS A 301 1.15 15.54 -14.36
N LYS A 302 2.40 15.06 -14.39
CA LYS A 302 3.45 15.49 -13.46
C LYS A 302 3.78 16.97 -13.62
N GLU A 303 3.95 17.44 -14.86
CA GLU A 303 4.24 18.85 -15.15
C GLU A 303 3.07 19.74 -14.71
N ALA A 304 1.84 19.31 -15.00
CA ALA A 304 0.63 20.01 -14.55
C ALA A 304 0.55 20.08 -13.01
N ALA A 305 0.74 18.96 -12.31
CA ALA A 305 0.69 18.93 -10.84
C ALA A 305 1.77 19.81 -10.20
N VAL A 306 2.99 19.82 -10.75
CA VAL A 306 4.08 20.67 -10.21
C VAL A 306 3.85 22.15 -10.47
N SER A 307 3.15 22.50 -11.56
CA SER A 307 2.99 23.88 -11.99
C SER A 307 1.69 24.53 -11.49
N HIS A 308 0.65 23.74 -11.21
CA HIS A 308 -0.72 24.24 -11.07
C HIS A 308 -1.53 23.65 -9.90
N ALA A 309 -1.06 22.60 -9.21
CA ALA A 309 -1.77 22.01 -8.07
C ALA A 309 -1.57 22.76 -6.76
#